data_AF-A0A6A6KFU8-F1
#
_entry.id   AF-A0A6A6KFU8-F1
#
_cell.length_a   1.000
_cell.length_b   1.000
_cell.length_c   1.000
_cell.angle_alpha   90.00
_cell.angle_beta   90.00
_cell.angle_gamma   90.00
#
_symmetry.space_group_name_H-M   'P 1'
#
loop_
_entity.id
_entity.type
_entity.pdbx_description
1 polymer ?
#
loop_
_entity_poly.entity_id
_entity_poly.type
_entity_poly.pdbx_seq_one_letter_code
_entity_poly.pdbx_strand_id
1 'polypeptide(L)'
;MGVGHIKAGVDYKVYTAGSVLDLLHFVAPKLMKREGVHFSHGIADDLDDPKYKHCKYWSTPLETRLPNAPEMEIYSMHGVGMPTERAYVYKLAFRFR
;
A
#
# COMPACT_ATOMS: atom_id res chain seq x y z
N MET A 1 4.30 19.04 -24.61
CA MET A 1 3.58 17.81 -24.21
C MET A 1 2.57 18.22 -23.15
N GLY A 2 1.26 18.01 -23.27
CA GLY A 2 0.42 18.41 -22.12
C GLY A 2 -1.09 18.21 -22.17
N VAL A 3 -1.76 18.20 -23.33
CA VAL A 3 -3.24 18.25 -23.33
C VAL A 3 -3.91 16.97 -23.85
N GLY A 4 -3.24 16.21 -24.73
CA GLY A 4 -3.79 14.98 -25.31
C GLY A 4 -3.97 13.83 -24.33
N HIS A 5 -3.07 13.69 -23.34
CA HIS A 5 -3.11 12.59 -22.37
C HIS A 5 -4.21 12.74 -21.31
N ILE A 6 -4.61 13.98 -21.01
CA ILE A 6 -5.63 14.29 -19.99
C ILE A 6 -7.04 13.99 -20.52
N LYS A 7 -7.28 14.22 -21.82
CA LYS A 7 -8.58 13.96 -22.46
C LYS A 7 -8.94 12.47 -22.59
N ALA A 8 -8.00 11.55 -22.37
CA ALA A 8 -8.23 10.11 -22.47
C ALA A 8 -8.80 9.47 -21.18
N GLY A 9 -8.82 10.20 -20.05
CA GLY A 9 -9.18 9.66 -18.73
C GLY A 9 -10.46 10.24 -18.12
N VAL A 10 -11.22 11.06 -18.84
CA VAL A 10 -12.41 11.76 -18.32
C VAL A 10 -13.68 11.24 -19.01
N ASP A 11 -13.85 9.92 -18.98
CA ASP A 11 -15.17 9.32 -19.02
C ASP A 11 -15.48 8.91 -17.59
N TYR A 12 -16.71 9.15 -17.11
CA TYR A 12 -17.16 8.87 -15.74
C TYR A 12 -17.16 7.36 -15.40
N LYS A 13 -15.99 6.72 -15.42
CA LYS A 13 -15.76 5.31 -15.15
C LYS A 13 -15.44 5.10 -13.68
N VAL A 14 -15.94 3.99 -13.14
CA VAL A 14 -15.51 3.49 -11.84
C VAL A 14 -14.10 2.93 -12.00
N TYR A 15 -13.13 3.55 -11.33
CA TYR A 15 -11.74 3.10 -11.33
C TYR A 15 -11.47 2.22 -10.10
N THR A 16 -10.86 1.06 -10.33
CA THR A 16 -10.18 0.29 -9.27
C THR A 16 -8.82 0.92 -8.99
N ALA A 17 -8.25 0.67 -7.81
CA ALA A 17 -6.90 1.12 -7.47
C ALA A 17 -5.86 0.71 -8.54
N GLY A 18 -5.97 -0.51 -9.08
CA GLY A 18 -5.13 -0.98 -10.18
C GLY A 18 -5.28 -0.16 -11.46
N SER A 19 -6.52 0.12 -11.88
CA SER A 19 -6.77 0.90 -13.10
C SER A 19 -6.29 2.35 -13.01
N VAL A 20 -6.24 2.94 -11.81
CA VAL A 20 -5.64 4.26 -11.59
C VAL A 20 -4.13 4.20 -11.78
N LEU A 21 -3.48 3.14 -11.29
CA LEU A 21 -2.05 2.93 -11.48
C LEU A 21 -1.70 2.80 -12.98
N ASP A 22 -2.47 2.01 -13.72
CA ASP A 22 -2.30 1.84 -15.17
C ASP A 22 -2.43 3.18 -15.91
N LEU A 23 -3.42 3.99 -15.54
CA LEU A 23 -3.61 5.33 -16.09
C LEU A 23 -2.40 6.23 -15.79
N LEU A 24 -1.87 6.20 -14.57
CA LEU A 24 -0.70 6.99 -14.19
C LEU A 24 0.55 6.53 -14.95
N HIS A 25 0.73 5.22 -15.15
CA HIS A 25 1.80 4.69 -16.00
C HIS A 25 1.69 5.19 -17.44
N PHE A 26 0.46 5.33 -17.96
CA PHE A 26 0.22 5.88 -19.29
C PHE A 26 0.45 7.39 -19.38
N VAL A 27 -0.10 8.17 -18.45
CA VAL A 27 -0.08 9.65 -18.48
C VAL A 27 1.27 10.21 -18.04
N ALA A 28 1.90 9.61 -17.04
CA ALA A 28 3.10 10.12 -16.37
C ALA A 28 4.20 9.04 -16.20
N PRO A 29 4.68 8.43 -17.30
CA PRO A 29 5.63 7.31 -17.22
C PRO A 29 6.95 7.66 -16.53
N LYS A 30 7.42 8.91 -16.65
CA LYS A 30 8.63 9.38 -15.96
C LYS A 30 8.45 9.44 -14.45
N LEU A 31 7.30 9.91 -13.98
CA LEU A 31 6.98 9.95 -12.56
C LEU A 31 6.87 8.53 -12.01
N MET A 32 6.20 7.65 -12.75
CA MET A 32 5.98 6.28 -12.30
C MET A 32 7.25 5.42 -12.29
N LYS A 33 8.19 5.70 -13.20
CA LYS A 33 9.54 5.11 -13.12
C LYS A 33 10.27 5.53 -11.85
N ARG A 34 10.18 6.81 -11.45
CA ARG A 34 10.79 7.29 -10.20
C ARG A 34 10.13 6.62 -9.01
N GLU A 35 8.81 6.58 -9.02
CA GLU A 35 7.99 6.01 -7.96
C GLU A 35 8.30 4.52 -7.72
N GLY A 36 8.30 3.67 -8.76
CA GLY A 36 8.56 2.23 -8.61
C GLY A 36 9.99 1.86 -8.22
N VAL A 37 10.93 2.82 -8.23
CA VAL A 37 12.28 2.66 -7.66
C VAL A 37 12.28 2.87 -6.14
N HIS A 38 11.35 3.67 -5.62
CA HIS A 38 11.29 4.09 -4.22
C HIS A 38 10.20 3.39 -3.40
N PHE A 39 9.11 2.95 -4.02
CA PHE A 39 7.96 2.40 -3.33
C PHE A 39 7.56 1.02 -3.88
N SER A 40 6.88 0.26 -3.03
CA SER A 40 6.35 -1.06 -3.33
C SER A 40 4.90 -1.17 -2.84
N HIS A 41 4.07 -1.90 -3.60
CA HIS A 41 2.63 -2.04 -3.38
C HIS A 41 2.20 -3.51 -3.33
N GLY A 42 3.17 -4.42 -3.17
CA GLY A 42 2.95 -5.85 -3.28
C GLY A 42 2.60 -6.49 -1.94
N ILE A 43 2.55 -7.82 -1.98
CA ILE A 43 2.50 -8.68 -0.82
C ILE A 43 3.66 -9.66 -1.00
N ALA A 44 4.40 -9.95 0.07
CA ALA A 44 5.46 -10.94 -0.01
C ALA A 44 4.90 -12.36 -0.11
N ASP A 45 5.30 -13.07 -1.18
CA ASP A 45 5.10 -14.52 -1.26
C ASP A 45 6.00 -15.26 -0.26
N ASP A 46 7.24 -14.78 -0.11
CA ASP A 46 8.25 -15.28 0.84
C ASP A 46 8.97 -14.09 1.50
N LEU A 47 8.79 -13.94 2.81
CA LEU A 47 9.39 -12.85 3.59
C LEU A 47 10.92 -13.00 3.74
N ASP A 48 11.48 -14.18 3.47
CA ASP A 48 12.92 -14.43 3.58
C ASP A 48 13.68 -14.20 2.25
N ASP A 49 12.97 -13.80 1.19
CA ASP A 49 13.56 -13.44 -0.11
C ASP A 49 14.52 -12.24 0.03
N PRO A 50 15.79 -12.36 -0.43
CA PRO A 50 16.78 -11.30 -0.32
C PRO A 50 16.38 -9.98 -1.00
N LYS A 51 15.40 -9.98 -1.93
CA LYS A 51 14.92 -8.75 -2.56
C LYS A 51 14.33 -7.75 -1.56
N TYR A 52 13.73 -8.23 -0.47
CA TYR A 52 13.08 -7.39 0.55
C TYR A 52 14.06 -6.68 1.49
N LYS A 53 15.37 -6.96 1.37
CA LYS A 53 16.44 -6.17 2.02
C LYS A 53 16.63 -4.79 1.37
N HIS A 54 16.14 -4.60 0.14
CA HIS A 54 16.26 -3.32 -0.55
C HIS A 54 15.35 -2.25 0.09
N CYS A 55 15.87 -1.02 0.22
CA CYS A 55 15.20 0.08 0.96
C CYS A 55 13.81 0.46 0.45
N LYS A 56 13.54 0.23 -0.84
CA LYS A 56 12.22 0.51 -1.45
C LYS A 56 11.04 -0.25 -0.83
N TYR A 57 11.29 -1.35 -0.12
CA TYR A 57 10.26 -2.18 0.49
C TYR A 57 9.99 -1.80 1.97
N TRP A 58 10.81 -0.95 2.59
CA TRP A 58 10.78 -0.68 4.03
C TRP A 58 9.50 0.01 4.52
N SER A 59 8.81 0.71 3.63
CA SER A 59 7.53 1.35 3.94
C SER A 59 6.36 0.37 4.00
N THR A 60 6.52 -0.83 3.44
CA THR A 60 5.40 -1.73 3.17
C THR A 60 5.43 -2.93 4.11
N PRO A 61 4.61 -2.92 5.18
CA PRO A 61 4.64 -3.97 6.20
C PRO A 61 4.14 -5.33 5.70
N LEU A 62 3.54 -5.38 4.51
CA LEU A 62 3.11 -6.62 3.84
C LEU A 62 4.24 -7.29 3.05
N GLU A 63 5.35 -6.59 2.84
CA GLU A 63 6.46 -7.07 2.02
C GLU A 63 7.75 -7.27 2.82
N THR A 64 7.89 -6.61 3.96
CA THR A 64 9.11 -6.72 4.78
C THR A 64 8.81 -6.71 6.27
N ARG A 65 9.66 -7.40 7.04
CA ARG A 65 9.62 -7.43 8.50
C ARG A 65 10.35 -6.22 9.06
N LEU A 66 10.11 -5.88 10.34
CA LEU A 66 11.00 -4.95 11.02
C LEU A 66 12.44 -5.46 10.98
N PRO A 67 13.42 -4.60 10.66
CA PRO A 67 14.82 -5.00 10.64
C PRO A 67 15.28 -5.39 12.04
N ASN A 68 16.16 -6.39 12.12
CA ASN A 68 16.84 -6.73 13.37
C ASN A 68 17.90 -5.65 13.66
N ALA A 69 17.63 -4.81 14.66
CA ALA A 69 18.51 -3.70 15.05
C ALA A 69 18.97 -3.86 16.51
N PRO A 70 19.88 -4.81 16.80
CA PRO A 70 20.29 -5.14 18.17
C PRO A 70 21.11 -4.04 18.87
N GLU A 71 21.74 -3.15 18.10
CA GLU A 71 22.62 -2.08 18.61
C GLU A 71 21.96 -0.68 18.54
N MET A 72 20.63 -0.62 18.46
CA MET A 72 19.89 0.64 18.33
C MET A 72 19.01 0.91 19.56
N GLU A 73 19.15 2.09 20.15
CA GLU A 73 18.27 2.56 21.23
C GLU A 73 17.08 3.31 20.63
N ILE A 74 15.86 2.78 20.83
CA ILE A 74 14.61 3.35 20.29
C ILE A 74 13.68 3.67 21.46
N TYR A 75 13.26 4.93 21.55
CA TYR A 75 12.17 5.35 22.43
C TYR A 75 10.85 5.36 21.64
N SER A 76 9.92 4.46 21.97
CA SER A 76 8.60 4.36 21.32
C SER A 76 7.48 4.50 22.34
N MET A 77 6.74 5.60 22.28
CA MET A 77 5.61 5.86 23.17
C MET A 77 4.31 5.57 22.43
N HIS A 78 3.43 4.76 23.03
CA HIS A 78 2.10 4.46 22.49
C HIS A 78 1.09 4.33 23.63
N GLY A 79 -0.17 4.65 23.34
CA GLY A 79 -1.25 4.56 24.32
C GLY A 79 -1.56 3.11 24.70
N VAL A 80 -1.76 2.85 26.00
CA VAL A 80 -2.15 1.54 26.54
C VAL A 80 -3.35 1.70 27.49
N GLY A 81 -4.11 0.63 27.71
CA GLY A 81 -5.20 0.60 28.71
C GLY A 81 -6.55 1.18 28.28
N MET A 82 -6.63 1.75 27.07
CA MET A 82 -7.91 2.11 26.45
C MET A 82 -8.53 0.87 25.77
N PRO A 83 -9.85 0.63 25.91
CA PRO A 83 -10.51 -0.44 25.18
C PRO A 83 -10.46 -0.16 23.67
N THR A 84 -9.85 -1.09 22.92
CA THR A 84 -9.72 -1.01 21.46
C THR A 84 -10.43 -2.20 20.83
N GLU A 85 -11.15 -1.96 19.74
CA GLU A 85 -11.79 -3.02 18.98
C GLU A 85 -10.73 -3.96 18.36
N ARG A 86 -10.81 -5.27 18.68
CA ARG A 86 -9.89 -6.30 18.17
C ARG A 86 -10.59 -7.34 17.29
N ALA A 87 -11.87 -7.56 17.52
CA ALA A 87 -12.69 -8.48 16.77
C ALA A 87 -14.16 -8.07 16.86
N TYR A 88 -14.93 -8.45 15.85
CA TYR A 88 -16.38 -8.31 15.85
C TYR A 88 -17.01 -9.70 15.78
N VAL A 89 -18.14 -9.88 16.44
CA VAL A 89 -19.00 -11.05 16.26
C VAL A 89 -20.24 -10.58 15.49
N TYR A 90 -20.28 -10.90 14.20
CA TYR A 90 -21.41 -10.56 13.35
C TYR A 90 -22.55 -11.57 13.55
N LYS A 91 -23.77 -11.08 13.71
CA LYS A 91 -24.99 -11.90 13.74
C LYS A 91 -25.81 -11.64 12.49
N LEU A 92 -26.28 -12.70 11.86
CA LEU A 92 -27.18 -12.61 10.71
C LEU A 92 -28.54 -12.08 11.18
N ALA A 93 -28.92 -10.88 10.71
CA ALA A 93 -30.24 -10.31 10.99
C ALA A 93 -31.18 -10.67 9.83
N PHE A 94 -31.97 -11.74 9.99
CA PHE A 94 -33.09 -12.00 9.09
C PHE A 94 -34.19 -10.98 9.35
N ARG A 95 -34.39 -10.06 8.41
CA ARG A 95 -35.57 -9.20 8.36
C ARG A 95 -36.55 -9.84 7.39
N PHE A 96 -37.53 -10.58 7.91
CA PHE A 96 -38.68 -11.00 7.11
C PHE A 96 -39.39 -9.75 6.60
N ARG A 97 -39.55 -9.66 5.28
CA ARG A 97 -40.43 -8.71 4.62
C ARG A 97 -41.64 -9.46 4.11
#